data_AF-A0A7C2QJI6-F1
#
_entry.id   AF-A0A7C2QJI6-F1
#
_cell.length_a   1.000
_cell.length_b   1.000
_cell.length_c   1.000
_cell.angle_alpha   90.00
_cell.angle_beta   90.00
_cell.angle_gamma   90.00
#
_symmetry.space_group_name_H-M   'P 1'
#
loop_
_entity.id
_entity.type
_entity.pdbx_description
1 polymer ?
#
loop_
_entity_poly.entity_id
_entity_poly.type
_entity_poly.pdbx_seq_one_letter_code
_entity_poly.pdbx_strand_id
1 'polypeptide(L)'
;MPEDAGKEALESLGLTVIRAVGIIEVRTRRGWVKLRLYDVEGEVEGVAASLASALKAPALESGPHLILGEVSARLWDEGAKVVFPDGSSEVVALYTYDGFLDVRMPTDYVKGLKATIRVGGKTYELPLKLEDLIEIQGRGPDALEKLEKAVAVYGLEKIVSREALEELKRRKAEVKVEVDYEAGFVLVKEGGKVRVAALRDYFLELLYRGEHERAKKVYDEAPEEVKRSLLETVKEEYNALKELGEESRARVILEAAEKLGLQL
;
A
#
# COMPACT_ATOMS: atom_id res chain seq x y z
N MET A 1 -12.41 -9.07 -31.18
CA MET A 1 -11.49 -8.95 -32.34
C MET A 1 -10.09 -9.39 -31.94
N PRO A 2 -9.31 -9.97 -32.86
CA PRO A 2 -7.85 -10.10 -32.70
C PRO A 2 -7.19 -8.74 -32.42
N GLU A 3 -6.04 -8.71 -31.77
CA GLU A 3 -5.32 -7.47 -31.39
C GLU A 3 -4.91 -6.64 -32.61
N ASP A 4 -4.50 -7.33 -33.67
CA ASP A 4 -3.99 -6.73 -34.91
C ASP A 4 -5.08 -6.00 -35.70
N ALA A 5 -6.30 -6.55 -35.72
CA ALA A 5 -7.41 -5.97 -36.51
C ALA A 5 -7.91 -4.62 -35.96
N GLY A 6 -7.76 -4.37 -34.66
CA GLY A 6 -8.10 -3.07 -34.06
C GLY A 6 -7.04 -2.00 -34.35
N LYS A 7 -5.77 -2.41 -34.37
CA LYS A 7 -4.64 -1.54 -34.68
C LYS A 7 -4.69 -1.08 -36.15
N GLU A 8 -4.85 -2.01 -37.08
CA GLU A 8 -4.93 -1.71 -38.52
C GLU A 8 -6.08 -0.73 -38.83
N ALA A 9 -7.22 -0.89 -38.17
CA ALA A 9 -8.36 0.01 -38.34
C ALA A 9 -8.04 1.44 -37.88
N LEU A 10 -7.34 1.62 -36.75
CA LEU A 10 -6.92 2.93 -36.26
C LEU A 10 -5.87 3.58 -37.17
N GLU A 11 -4.86 2.81 -37.60
CA GLU A 11 -3.81 3.30 -38.48
C GLU A 11 -4.35 3.72 -39.87
N SER A 12 -5.36 3.01 -40.38
CA SER A 12 -6.06 3.38 -41.63
C SER A 12 -6.79 4.74 -41.55
N LEU A 13 -7.09 5.20 -40.34
CA LEU A 13 -7.72 6.50 -40.07
C LEU A 13 -6.69 7.60 -39.79
N GLY A 14 -5.38 7.32 -39.96
CA GLY A 14 -4.30 8.28 -39.76
C GLY A 14 -3.84 8.45 -38.31
N LEU A 15 -4.22 7.53 -37.42
CA LEU A 15 -3.76 7.52 -36.02
C LEU A 15 -2.53 6.65 -35.86
N THR A 16 -1.58 7.08 -35.03
CA THR A 16 -0.44 6.23 -34.62
C THR A 16 -0.79 5.51 -33.33
N VAL A 17 -0.84 4.17 -33.35
CA VAL A 17 -1.10 3.38 -32.14
C VAL A 17 0.18 3.27 -31.30
N ILE A 18 0.17 3.87 -30.11
CA ILE A 18 1.29 3.87 -29.18
C ILE A 18 1.36 2.51 -28.45
N ARG A 19 0.23 2.06 -27.90
CA ARG A 19 0.11 0.76 -27.21
C ARG A 19 -1.33 0.30 -27.07
N ALA A 20 -1.52 -1.00 -26.93
CA ALA A 20 -2.76 -1.56 -26.43
C ALA A 20 -2.83 -1.39 -24.90
N VAL A 21 -3.91 -0.80 -24.39
CA VAL A 21 -4.14 -0.63 -22.95
C VAL A 21 -4.82 -1.86 -22.35
N GLY A 22 -5.69 -2.51 -23.11
CA GLY A 22 -6.41 -3.71 -22.69
C GLY A 22 -7.90 -3.64 -23.00
N ILE A 23 -8.69 -4.44 -22.28
CA ILE A 23 -10.15 -4.45 -22.40
C ILE A 23 -10.74 -3.71 -21.20
N ILE A 24 -11.66 -2.78 -21.48
CA ILE A 24 -12.46 -2.07 -20.49
C ILE A 24 -13.94 -2.40 -20.68
N GLU A 25 -14.73 -2.24 -19.62
CA GLU A 25 -16.19 -2.25 -19.71
C GLU A 25 -16.73 -0.86 -19.41
N VAL A 26 -17.53 -0.30 -20.31
CA VAL A 26 -18.17 1.00 -20.12
C VAL A 26 -19.68 0.80 -19.97
N ARG A 27 -20.26 1.40 -18.94
CA ARG A 27 -21.70 1.38 -18.67
C ARG A 27 -22.38 2.42 -19.55
N THR A 28 -23.21 1.94 -20.44
CA THR A 28 -24.00 2.73 -21.40
C THR A 28 -25.49 2.59 -21.10
N ARG A 29 -26.34 3.35 -21.80
CA ARG A 29 -27.79 3.14 -21.78
C ARG A 29 -28.21 1.75 -22.27
N ARG A 30 -27.35 1.06 -23.03
CA ARG A 30 -27.56 -0.32 -23.51
C ARG A 30 -26.93 -1.38 -22.60
N GLY A 31 -26.47 -1.00 -21.41
CA GLY A 31 -25.77 -1.89 -20.48
C GLY A 31 -24.25 -1.78 -20.57
N TRP A 32 -23.54 -2.79 -20.06
CA TRP A 32 -22.08 -2.83 -20.06
C TRP A 32 -21.56 -3.25 -21.44
N VAL A 33 -20.71 -2.41 -22.03
CA VAL A 33 -20.10 -2.65 -23.35
C VAL A 33 -18.61 -2.90 -23.17
N LYS A 34 -18.13 -4.04 -23.66
CA LYS A 34 -16.71 -4.39 -23.68
C LYS A 34 -16.02 -3.74 -24.87
N LEU A 35 -14.99 -2.95 -24.60
CA LEU A 35 -14.24 -2.21 -25.60
C LEU A 35 -12.74 -2.50 -25.41
N ARG A 36 -12.01 -2.64 -26.51
CA ARG A 36 -10.55 -2.68 -26.46
C ARG A 36 -10.02 -1.27 -26.61
N LEU A 37 -9.17 -0.86 -25.69
CA LEU A 37 -8.62 0.48 -25.60
C LEU A 37 -7.19 0.50 -26.13
N TYR A 38 -6.89 1.51 -26.93
CA TYR A 38 -5.57 1.79 -27.47
C TYR A 38 -5.21 3.24 -27.12
N ASP A 39 -3.98 3.46 -26.66
CA ASP A 39 -3.41 4.79 -26.59
C ASP A 39 -2.92 5.14 -27.99
N VAL A 40 -3.36 6.28 -28.52
CA VAL A 40 -3.08 6.72 -29.88
C VAL A 40 -2.57 8.15 -29.90
N GLU A 41 -1.80 8.49 -30.93
CA GLU A 41 -1.39 9.85 -31.26
C GLU A 41 -2.14 10.30 -32.53
N GLY A 42 -2.72 11.50 -32.48
CA GLY A 42 -3.53 12.07 -33.56
C GLY A 42 -4.85 12.66 -33.06
N GLU A 43 -5.60 13.30 -33.96
CA GLU A 43 -6.94 13.84 -33.67
C GLU A 43 -7.97 12.71 -33.64
N VAL A 44 -8.59 12.49 -32.48
CA VAL A 44 -9.50 11.36 -32.25
C VAL A 44 -10.98 11.73 -32.33
N GLU A 45 -11.32 13.00 -32.51
CA GLU A 45 -12.71 13.45 -32.59
C GLU A 45 -13.38 12.89 -33.85
N GLY A 46 -14.50 12.19 -33.69
CA GLY A 46 -15.25 11.56 -34.78
C GLY A 46 -14.73 10.18 -35.22
N VAL A 47 -13.57 9.73 -34.72
CA VAL A 47 -13.00 8.40 -35.04
C VAL A 47 -13.92 7.26 -34.62
N ALA A 48 -14.58 7.37 -33.47
CA ALA A 48 -15.50 6.36 -32.97
C ALA A 48 -16.67 6.11 -33.93
N ALA A 49 -17.16 7.14 -34.62
CA ALA A 49 -18.24 6.97 -35.60
C ALA A 49 -17.77 6.19 -36.83
N SER A 50 -16.58 6.50 -37.33
CA SER A 50 -15.95 5.79 -38.44
C SER A 50 -15.71 4.32 -38.09
N LEU A 51 -15.13 4.06 -36.92
CA LEU A 51 -14.88 2.70 -36.43
C LEU A 51 -16.17 1.92 -36.21
N ALA A 52 -17.19 2.53 -35.59
CA ALA A 52 -18.45 1.84 -35.33
C ALA A 52 -19.17 1.42 -36.61
N SER A 53 -19.13 2.27 -37.64
CA SER A 53 -19.68 1.98 -38.96
C SER A 53 -18.89 0.91 -39.70
N ALA A 54 -17.56 0.98 -39.68
CA ALA A 54 -16.67 0.05 -40.39
C ALA A 54 -16.67 -1.35 -39.77
N LEU A 55 -16.56 -1.43 -38.44
CA LEU A 55 -16.44 -2.68 -37.70
C LEU A 55 -17.80 -3.31 -37.34
N LYS A 56 -18.91 -2.59 -37.56
CA LYS A 56 -20.26 -2.99 -37.16
C LYS A 56 -20.34 -3.38 -35.67
N ALA A 57 -19.54 -2.71 -34.84
CA ALA A 57 -19.46 -2.90 -33.40
C ALA A 57 -19.42 -1.55 -32.69
N PRO A 58 -19.78 -1.44 -31.40
CA PRO A 58 -19.57 -0.20 -30.65
C PRO A 58 -18.09 0.19 -30.63
N ALA A 59 -17.81 1.49 -30.75
CA ALA A 59 -16.48 2.05 -30.63
C ALA A 59 -16.50 3.25 -29.66
N LEU A 60 -15.35 3.59 -29.09
CA LEU A 60 -15.21 4.79 -28.28
C LEU A 60 -14.08 5.69 -28.79
N GLU A 61 -14.21 6.98 -28.48
CA GLU A 61 -13.13 7.96 -28.52
C GLU A 61 -13.09 8.69 -27.18
N SER A 62 -11.89 9.07 -26.74
CA SER A 62 -11.65 9.85 -25.52
C SER A 62 -10.42 10.73 -25.75
N GLY A 63 -10.47 11.96 -25.25
CA GLY A 63 -9.39 12.92 -25.41
C GLY A 63 -9.76 14.30 -24.88
N PRO A 64 -8.92 15.33 -25.12
CA PRO A 64 -9.12 16.68 -24.59
C PRO A 64 -10.45 17.33 -24.97
N HIS A 65 -11.01 16.95 -26.12
CA HIS A 65 -12.33 17.39 -26.62
C HIS A 65 -13.52 16.87 -25.78
N LEU A 66 -13.28 15.92 -24.86
CA LEU A 66 -14.30 15.32 -23.99
C LEU A 66 -14.02 15.58 -22.50
N ILE A 67 -13.50 16.75 -22.17
CA ILE A 67 -13.48 17.22 -20.79
C ILE A 67 -14.88 17.72 -20.41
N LEU A 68 -15.42 17.14 -19.34
CA LEU A 68 -16.75 17.44 -18.81
C LEU A 68 -16.61 18.23 -17.51
N GLY A 69 -17.22 19.41 -17.45
CA GLY A 69 -17.13 20.31 -16.30
C GLY A 69 -16.07 21.40 -16.45
N GLU A 70 -15.76 22.08 -15.35
CA GLU A 70 -14.88 23.25 -15.35
C GLU A 70 -13.48 22.91 -14.82
N VAL A 71 -12.49 22.93 -15.71
CA VAL A 71 -11.07 22.72 -15.33
C VAL A 71 -10.59 23.76 -14.31
N SER A 72 -11.14 24.99 -14.37
CA SER A 72 -10.86 26.07 -13.41
C SER A 72 -11.25 25.72 -11.97
N ALA A 73 -12.23 24.86 -11.77
CA ALA A 73 -12.64 24.38 -10.44
C ALA A 73 -11.67 23.32 -9.87
N ARG A 74 -10.64 22.93 -10.64
CA ARG A 74 -9.69 21.84 -10.34
C ARG A 74 -10.37 20.49 -10.12
N LEU A 75 -11.59 20.32 -10.60
CA LEU A 75 -12.33 19.08 -10.55
C LEU A 75 -13.13 18.94 -11.84
N TRP A 76 -12.83 17.92 -12.62
CA TRP A 76 -13.53 17.66 -13.88
C TRP A 76 -13.57 16.17 -14.18
N ASP A 77 -14.47 15.77 -15.05
CA ASP A 77 -14.50 14.41 -15.57
C ASP A 77 -13.87 14.36 -16.97
N GLU A 78 -13.10 13.32 -17.24
CA GLU A 78 -12.63 12.97 -18.57
C GLU A 78 -13.60 11.95 -19.16
N GLY A 79 -14.28 12.35 -20.23
CA GLY A 79 -15.31 11.57 -20.89
C GLY A 79 -14.79 10.70 -22.03
N ALA A 80 -15.66 9.79 -22.44
CA ALA A 80 -15.59 9.07 -23.68
C ALA A 80 -16.92 9.14 -24.41
N LYS A 81 -16.86 9.34 -25.72
CA LYS A 81 -18.02 9.21 -26.58
C LYS A 81 -18.06 7.78 -27.11
N VAL A 82 -19.12 7.06 -26.76
CA VAL A 82 -19.40 5.73 -27.27
C VAL A 82 -20.36 5.87 -28.44
N VAL A 83 -20.01 5.31 -29.60
CA VAL A 83 -20.83 5.29 -30.80
C VAL A 83 -21.22 3.86 -31.15
N PHE A 84 -22.50 3.65 -31.41
CA PHE A 84 -23.07 2.35 -31.77
C PHE A 84 -23.17 2.19 -33.30
N PRO A 85 -23.27 0.94 -33.81
CA PRO A 85 -23.36 0.67 -35.26
C PRO A 85 -24.57 1.29 -35.96
N ASP A 86 -25.62 1.65 -35.21
CA ASP A 86 -26.80 2.33 -35.72
C ASP A 86 -26.66 3.86 -35.78
N GLY A 87 -25.47 4.39 -35.46
CA GLY A 87 -25.15 5.82 -35.46
C GLY A 87 -25.57 6.56 -34.19
N SER A 88 -26.29 5.92 -33.27
CA SER A 88 -26.57 6.53 -31.97
C SER A 88 -25.27 6.64 -31.14
N SER A 89 -25.20 7.64 -30.27
CA SER A 89 -24.05 7.85 -29.41
C SER A 89 -24.43 8.40 -28.05
N GLU A 90 -23.53 8.22 -27.08
CA GLU A 90 -23.63 8.80 -25.75
C GLU A 90 -22.24 9.13 -25.20
N VAL A 91 -22.17 10.12 -24.32
CA VAL A 91 -20.94 10.49 -23.62
C VAL A 91 -21.00 9.94 -22.20
N VAL A 92 -19.93 9.25 -21.78
CA VAL A 92 -19.81 8.61 -20.47
C VAL A 92 -18.53 9.11 -19.79
N ALA A 93 -18.62 9.52 -18.53
CA ALA A 93 -17.45 9.89 -17.74
C ALA A 93 -16.60 8.64 -17.44
N LEU A 94 -15.33 8.63 -17.87
CA LEU A 94 -14.40 7.53 -17.61
C LEU A 94 -13.60 7.78 -16.34
N TYR A 95 -13.07 8.99 -16.18
CA TYR A 95 -12.29 9.38 -15.02
C TYR A 95 -12.84 10.65 -14.40
N THR A 96 -12.68 10.77 -13.09
CA THR A 96 -12.73 12.04 -12.37
C THR A 96 -11.30 12.46 -12.06
N TYR A 97 -10.92 13.66 -12.46
CA TYR A 97 -9.64 14.27 -12.13
C TYR A 97 -9.82 15.31 -11.02
N ASP A 98 -9.13 15.09 -9.91
CA ASP A 98 -9.04 15.97 -8.77
C ASP A 98 -7.66 16.66 -8.76
N GLY A 99 -7.65 17.91 -9.21
CA GLY A 99 -6.46 18.75 -9.29
C GLY A 99 -6.02 19.37 -7.97
N PHE A 100 -6.74 19.17 -6.85
CA PHE A 100 -6.21 19.50 -5.53
C PHE A 100 -5.27 18.40 -5.03
N LEU A 101 -5.59 17.15 -5.35
CA LEU A 101 -4.82 15.97 -4.94
C LEU A 101 -3.98 15.37 -6.08
N ASP A 102 -4.08 15.90 -7.29
CA ASP A 102 -3.55 15.31 -8.54
C ASP A 102 -3.87 13.81 -8.63
N VAL A 103 -5.13 13.49 -8.34
CA VAL A 103 -5.67 12.14 -8.37
C VAL A 103 -6.58 12.00 -9.58
N ARG A 104 -6.40 10.91 -10.33
CA ARG A 104 -7.26 10.53 -11.47
C ARG A 104 -7.91 9.19 -11.13
N MET A 105 -9.19 9.21 -10.81
CA MET A 105 -9.96 8.04 -10.38
C MET A 105 -10.93 7.59 -11.46
N PRO A 106 -10.99 6.30 -11.84
CA PRO A 106 -12.06 5.78 -12.67
C PRO A 106 -13.41 5.98 -12.00
N THR A 107 -14.44 6.29 -12.80
CA THR A 107 -15.81 6.42 -12.30
C THR A 107 -16.48 5.04 -12.13
N ASP A 108 -17.64 5.02 -11.49
CA ASP A 108 -18.45 3.80 -11.38
C ASP A 108 -19.06 3.33 -12.72
N TYR A 109 -18.91 4.13 -13.79
CA TYR A 109 -19.36 3.79 -15.13
C TYR A 109 -18.32 2.98 -15.93
N VAL A 110 -17.15 2.71 -15.36
CA VAL A 110 -16.09 2.00 -16.09
C VAL A 110 -15.41 0.94 -15.22
N LYS A 111 -15.03 -0.17 -15.85
CA LYS A 111 -14.19 -1.22 -15.25
C LYS A 111 -12.98 -1.48 -16.12
N GLY A 112 -11.88 -1.90 -15.48
CA GLY A 112 -10.63 -2.22 -16.16
C GLY A 112 -9.69 -1.03 -16.35
N LEU A 113 -10.09 0.16 -15.91
CA LEU A 113 -9.22 1.33 -15.85
C LEU A 113 -8.52 1.44 -14.49
N LYS A 114 -7.25 1.84 -14.52
CA LYS A 114 -6.45 2.06 -13.31
C LYS A 114 -6.53 3.51 -12.86
N ALA A 115 -6.61 3.71 -11.55
CA ALA A 115 -6.46 5.01 -10.92
C ALA A 115 -4.98 5.41 -10.84
N THR A 116 -4.71 6.72 -10.78
CA THR A 116 -3.35 7.24 -10.62
C THR A 116 -3.31 8.44 -9.69
N ILE A 117 -2.18 8.65 -9.01
CA ILE A 117 -1.89 9.85 -8.24
C ILE A 117 -0.53 10.42 -8.64
N ARG A 118 -0.39 11.75 -8.69
CA ARG A 118 0.90 12.41 -8.91
C ARG A 118 1.47 12.95 -7.60
N VAL A 119 2.63 12.46 -7.18
CA VAL A 119 3.31 12.89 -5.94
C VAL A 119 4.76 13.27 -6.26
N GLY A 120 5.18 14.48 -5.88
CA GLY A 120 6.55 14.96 -6.12
C GLY A 120 6.97 14.94 -7.60
N GLY A 121 6.04 15.20 -8.52
CA GLY A 121 6.28 15.21 -9.96
C GLY A 121 6.18 13.85 -10.66
N LYS A 122 6.18 12.73 -9.91
CA LYS A 122 6.04 11.36 -10.44
C LYS A 122 4.59 10.89 -10.34
N THR A 123 4.13 10.13 -11.34
CA THR A 123 2.81 9.49 -11.37
C THR A 123 2.92 8.04 -10.89
N TYR A 124 2.03 7.65 -9.99
CA TYR A 124 1.93 6.30 -9.44
C TYR A 124 0.57 5.71 -9.80
N GLU A 125 0.54 4.42 -10.12
CA GLU A 125 -0.71 3.67 -10.24
C GLU A 125 -1.26 3.37 -8.84
N LEU A 126 -2.58 3.48 -8.68
CA LEU A 126 -3.28 3.16 -7.45
C LEU A 126 -3.95 1.78 -7.56
N PRO A 127 -4.02 1.02 -6.45
CA PRO A 127 -3.51 1.36 -5.12
C PRO A 127 -1.98 1.22 -5.02
N LEU A 128 -1.34 2.09 -4.21
CA LEU A 128 0.12 2.15 -4.04
C LEU A 128 0.69 0.87 -3.41
N LYS A 129 1.84 0.43 -3.92
CA LYS A 129 2.62 -0.66 -3.36
C LYS A 129 3.58 -0.14 -2.28
N LEU A 130 4.17 -1.06 -1.53
CA LEU A 130 5.13 -0.71 -0.48
C LEU A 130 6.32 0.10 -1.01
N GLU A 131 6.85 -0.28 -2.17
CA GLU A 131 7.96 0.41 -2.83
C GLU A 131 7.60 1.88 -3.13
N ASP A 132 6.38 2.12 -3.62
CA ASP A 132 5.87 3.46 -3.88
C ASP A 132 5.77 4.28 -2.60
N LEU A 133 5.29 3.68 -1.49
CA LEU A 133 5.18 4.36 -0.20
C LEU A 133 6.55 4.74 0.38
N ILE A 134 7.55 3.85 0.26
CA ILE A 134 8.92 4.13 0.69
C ILE A 134 9.52 5.26 -0.14
N GLU A 135 9.31 5.25 -1.45
CA GLU A 135 9.76 6.32 -2.35
C GLU A 135 9.09 7.66 -2.01
N ILE A 136 7.78 7.66 -1.79
CA ILE A 136 7.02 8.85 -1.40
C ILE A 136 7.51 9.40 -0.05
N GLN A 137 7.74 8.52 0.92
CA GLN A 137 8.30 8.91 2.23
C GLN A 137 9.68 9.57 2.08
N GLY A 138 10.53 9.05 1.19
CA GLY A 138 11.85 9.62 0.91
C GLY A 138 11.83 11.02 0.30
N ARG A 139 10.68 11.48 -0.23
CA ARG A 139 10.51 12.81 -0.83
C ARG A 139 10.18 13.90 0.19
N GLY A 140 9.97 13.55 1.45
CA GLY A 140 9.74 14.50 2.54
C GLY A 140 8.28 14.65 2.98
N PRO A 141 8.02 15.51 4.00
CA PRO A 141 6.73 15.58 4.70
C PRO A 141 5.56 16.01 3.81
N ASP A 142 5.77 16.96 2.87
CA ASP A 142 4.71 17.45 1.98
C ASP A 142 4.13 16.34 1.08
N ALA A 143 4.99 15.39 0.68
CA ALA A 143 4.58 14.24 -0.12
C ALA A 143 3.69 13.27 0.67
N LEU A 144 3.96 13.11 1.98
CA LEU A 144 3.15 12.31 2.88
C LEU A 144 1.81 12.98 3.20
N GLU A 145 1.82 14.29 3.46
CA GLU A 145 0.59 15.05 3.73
C GLU A 145 -0.42 14.94 2.57
N LYS A 146 0.08 14.99 1.33
CA LYS A 146 -0.74 14.78 0.14
C LYS A 146 -1.40 13.39 0.12
N LEU A 147 -0.63 12.37 0.48
CA LEU A 147 -1.12 11.00 0.55
C LEU A 147 -2.19 10.84 1.63
N GLU A 148 -1.98 11.43 2.81
CA GLU A 148 -2.94 11.45 3.91
C GLU A 148 -4.27 12.10 3.50
N LYS A 149 -4.20 13.24 2.79
CA LYS A 149 -5.40 13.90 2.25
C LYS A 149 -6.12 13.02 1.23
N ALA A 150 -5.39 12.36 0.34
CA ALA A 150 -5.98 11.43 -0.62
C ALA A 150 -6.68 10.24 0.06
N VAL A 151 -6.08 9.69 1.13
CA VAL A 151 -6.69 8.64 1.95
C VAL A 151 -7.97 9.14 2.64
N ALA A 152 -7.97 10.37 3.14
CA ALA A 152 -9.14 10.95 3.80
C ALA A 152 -10.33 11.13 2.85
N VAL A 153 -10.07 11.48 1.58
CA VAL A 153 -11.12 11.72 0.57
C VAL A 153 -11.61 10.44 -0.09
N TYR A 154 -10.69 9.58 -0.55
CA TYR A 154 -11.02 8.41 -1.37
C TYR A 154 -11.05 7.09 -0.60
N GLY A 155 -10.58 7.09 0.65
CA GLY A 155 -10.47 5.90 1.50
C GLY A 155 -9.15 5.16 1.33
N LEU A 156 -8.69 4.56 2.43
CA LEU A 156 -7.38 3.91 2.52
C LEU A 156 -7.19 2.81 1.47
N GLU A 157 -8.21 1.96 1.25
CA GLU A 157 -8.12 0.79 0.38
C GLU A 157 -8.01 1.15 -1.11
N LYS A 158 -8.50 2.33 -1.51
CA LYS A 158 -8.35 2.83 -2.89
C LYS A 158 -6.96 3.42 -3.14
N ILE A 159 -6.31 3.90 -2.08
CA ILE A 159 -5.03 4.59 -2.18
C ILE A 159 -3.85 3.67 -1.89
N VAL A 160 -3.96 2.76 -0.93
CA VAL A 160 -2.86 1.90 -0.48
C VAL A 160 -3.26 0.44 -0.60
N SER A 161 -2.39 -0.35 -1.23
CA SER A 161 -2.64 -1.78 -1.43
C SER A 161 -2.69 -2.51 -0.10
N ARG A 162 -3.52 -3.54 -0.04
CA ARG A 162 -3.68 -4.35 1.18
C ARG A 162 -2.37 -5.01 1.59
N GLU A 163 -1.61 -5.49 0.61
CA GLU A 163 -0.30 -6.10 0.79
C GLU A 163 0.69 -5.11 1.43
N ALA A 164 0.70 -3.86 0.97
CA ALA A 164 1.54 -2.82 1.56
C ALA A 164 1.14 -2.49 3.00
N LEU A 165 -0.17 -2.45 3.31
CA LEU A 165 -0.66 -2.22 4.67
C LEU A 165 -0.27 -3.35 5.63
N GLU A 166 -0.37 -4.60 5.19
CA GLU A 166 0.03 -5.76 5.98
C GLU A 166 1.54 -5.77 6.25
N GLU A 167 2.35 -5.45 5.25
CA GLU A 167 3.81 -5.39 5.39
C GLU A 167 4.25 -4.21 6.28
N LEU A 168 3.59 -3.05 6.19
CA LEU A 168 3.82 -1.94 7.11
C LEU A 168 3.47 -2.28 8.56
N LYS A 169 2.41 -3.06 8.79
CA LYS A 169 2.07 -3.58 10.13
C LYS A 169 3.15 -4.54 10.64
N ARG A 170 3.64 -5.46 9.79
CA ARG A 170 4.74 -6.38 10.13
C ARG A 170 6.02 -5.63 10.49
N ARG A 171 6.41 -4.63 9.69
CA ARG A 171 7.60 -3.79 9.96
C ARG A 171 7.48 -2.96 11.23
N LYS A 172 6.29 -2.49 11.59
CA LYS A 172 6.06 -1.85 12.90
C LYS A 172 6.19 -2.84 14.06
N ALA A 173 5.91 -4.12 13.84
CA ALA A 173 6.00 -5.18 14.85
C ALA A 173 7.41 -5.79 14.99
N GLU A 174 8.33 -5.59 14.04
CA GLU A 174 9.73 -6.00 14.19
C GLU A 174 10.44 -5.13 15.24
N VAL A 175 10.46 -5.63 16.48
CA VAL A 175 11.33 -5.12 17.53
C VAL A 175 12.78 -5.50 17.18
N LYS A 176 13.61 -4.52 16.84
CA LYS A 176 15.06 -4.74 16.72
C LYS A 176 15.68 -4.54 18.10
N VAL A 177 16.38 -5.55 18.58
CA VAL A 177 17.03 -5.58 19.89
C VAL A 177 18.52 -5.71 19.66
N GLU A 178 19.29 -4.72 20.09
CA GLU A 178 20.75 -4.76 20.12
C GLU A 178 21.19 -4.83 21.58
N VAL A 179 21.98 -5.85 21.93
CA VAL A 179 22.44 -6.08 23.29
C VAL A 179 23.93 -5.75 23.37
N ASP A 180 24.28 -4.82 24.26
CA ASP A 180 25.67 -4.56 24.63
C ASP A 180 25.95 -5.27 25.97
N TYR A 181 26.54 -6.46 25.88
CA TYR A 181 26.87 -7.28 27.06
C TYR A 181 28.02 -6.69 27.88
N GLU A 182 28.87 -5.85 27.29
CA GLU A 182 30.00 -5.21 27.98
C GLU A 182 29.51 -4.02 28.80
N ALA A 183 28.66 -3.18 28.21
CA ALA A 183 28.05 -2.04 28.89
C ALA A 183 26.86 -2.42 29.79
N GLY A 184 26.24 -3.59 29.57
CA GLY A 184 25.11 -4.08 30.35
C GLY A 184 23.76 -3.45 30.00
N PHE A 185 23.59 -2.97 28.76
CA PHE A 185 22.35 -2.33 28.31
C PHE A 185 21.80 -2.95 27.03
N VAL A 186 20.51 -2.72 26.79
CA VAL A 186 19.77 -3.19 25.63
C VAL A 186 19.10 -2.00 24.95
N LEU A 187 19.36 -1.86 23.66
CA LEU A 187 18.67 -0.94 22.76
C LEU A 187 17.49 -1.66 22.11
N VAL A 188 16.28 -1.24 22.46
CA VAL A 188 15.05 -1.80 21.91
C VAL A 188 14.43 -0.76 20.96
N LYS A 189 14.38 -1.10 19.68
CA LYS A 189 13.78 -0.27 18.63
C LYS A 189 12.43 -0.85 18.23
N GLU A 190 11.37 -0.14 18.57
CA GLU A 190 9.97 -0.54 18.35
C GLU A 190 9.21 0.59 17.64
N GLY A 191 8.71 0.35 16.43
CA GLY A 191 7.86 1.31 15.71
C GLY A 191 8.46 2.72 15.55
N GLY A 192 9.79 2.85 15.50
CA GLY A 192 10.49 4.13 15.38
C GLY A 192 10.91 4.79 16.71
N LYS A 193 10.50 4.25 17.86
CA LYS A 193 11.00 4.67 19.18
C LYS A 193 12.20 3.80 19.58
N VAL A 194 13.25 4.44 20.09
CA VAL A 194 14.41 3.76 20.68
C VAL A 194 14.32 3.94 22.19
N ARG A 195 14.31 2.83 22.93
CA ARG A 195 14.49 2.84 24.38
C ARG A 195 15.79 2.13 24.74
N VAL A 196 16.48 2.64 25.76
CA VAL A 196 17.61 1.97 26.40
C VAL A 196 17.08 1.39 27.71
N ALA A 197 17.35 0.12 27.97
CA ALA A 197 17.03 -0.55 29.22
C ALA A 197 18.28 -1.24 29.76
N ALA A 198 18.38 -1.40 31.08
CA ALA A 198 19.39 -2.28 31.66
C ALA A 198 19.13 -3.72 31.22
N LEU A 199 20.19 -4.47 30.92
CA LEU A 199 20.09 -5.85 30.42
C LEU A 199 19.36 -6.76 31.41
N ARG A 200 19.59 -6.59 32.71
CA ARG A 200 18.93 -7.33 33.79
C ARG A 200 17.42 -7.09 33.80
N ASP A 201 17.01 -5.82 33.79
CA ASP A 201 15.60 -5.44 33.80
C ASP A 201 14.89 -5.90 32.52
N TYR A 202 15.56 -5.76 31.37
CA TYR A 202 15.04 -6.22 30.09
C TYR A 202 14.88 -7.74 30.06
N PHE A 203 15.82 -8.47 30.65
CA PHE A 203 15.73 -9.93 30.74
C PHE A 203 14.53 -10.34 31.60
N LEU A 204 14.33 -9.74 32.78
CA LEU A 204 13.14 -9.96 33.60
C LEU A 204 11.84 -9.59 32.87
N GLU A 205 11.84 -8.46 32.15
CA GLU A 205 10.71 -8.01 31.33
C GLU A 205 10.32 -9.08 30.29
N LEU A 206 11.29 -9.71 29.62
CA LEU A 206 11.04 -10.81 28.68
C LEU A 206 10.43 -12.03 29.37
N LEU A 207 10.87 -12.39 30.58
CA LEU A 207 10.30 -13.49 31.36
C LEU A 207 8.86 -13.21 31.74
N TYR A 208 8.57 -12.01 32.25
CA TYR A 208 7.21 -11.60 32.63
C TYR A 208 6.25 -11.54 31.45
N ARG A 209 6.74 -11.20 30.25
CA ARG A 209 5.94 -11.18 29.01
C ARG A 209 5.76 -12.56 28.38
N GLY A 210 6.42 -13.60 28.90
CA GLY A 210 6.41 -14.93 28.30
C GLY A 210 7.16 -15.02 26.96
N GLU A 211 8.03 -14.06 26.66
CA GLU A 211 8.86 -14.03 25.43
C GLU A 211 10.09 -14.95 25.57
N HIS A 212 9.84 -16.23 25.89
CA HIS A 212 10.88 -17.20 26.27
C HIS A 212 11.97 -17.41 25.20
N GLU A 213 11.60 -17.44 23.92
CA GLU A 213 12.55 -17.58 22.80
C GLU A 213 13.57 -16.42 22.76
N ARG A 214 13.11 -15.19 23.00
CA ARG A 214 13.98 -14.01 23.05
C ARG A 214 14.84 -13.99 24.29
N ALA A 215 14.27 -14.32 25.45
CA ALA A 215 15.05 -14.46 26.68
C ALA A 215 16.16 -15.51 26.49
N LYS A 216 15.83 -16.66 25.89
CA LYS A 216 16.82 -17.71 25.62
C LYS A 216 17.96 -17.21 24.73
N LYS A 217 17.62 -16.50 23.65
CA LYS A 217 18.63 -15.93 22.74
C LYS A 217 19.58 -14.96 23.46
N VAL A 218 19.03 -14.05 24.27
CA VAL A 218 19.83 -13.09 25.06
C VAL A 218 20.72 -13.83 26.06
N TYR A 219 20.22 -14.89 26.69
CA TYR A 219 21.00 -15.68 27.63
C TYR A 219 22.12 -16.46 26.94
N ASP A 220 21.82 -17.16 25.84
CA ASP A 220 22.76 -18.05 25.14
C ASP A 220 23.91 -17.27 24.48
N GLU A 221 23.63 -16.09 23.94
CA GLU A 221 24.62 -15.20 23.30
C GLU A 221 25.45 -14.41 24.33
N ALA A 222 25.05 -14.38 25.60
CA ALA A 222 25.76 -13.64 26.64
C ALA A 222 27.12 -14.30 27.01
N PRO A 223 28.15 -13.51 27.34
CA PRO A 223 29.34 -14.01 28.00
C PRO A 223 29.01 -14.72 29.33
N GLU A 224 29.82 -15.70 29.74
CA GLU A 224 29.57 -16.51 30.94
C GLU A 224 29.41 -15.69 32.23
N GLU A 225 30.16 -14.58 32.35
CA GLU A 225 30.05 -13.67 33.49
C GLU A 225 28.68 -12.97 33.53
N VAL A 226 28.16 -12.59 32.36
CA VAL A 226 26.85 -11.97 32.22
C VAL A 226 25.73 -12.99 32.41
N LYS A 227 25.89 -14.24 31.94
CA LYS A 227 24.95 -15.34 32.23
C LYS A 227 24.76 -15.58 33.71
N ARG A 228 25.86 -15.59 34.48
CA ARG A 228 25.80 -15.73 35.95
C ARG A 228 25.05 -14.57 36.60
N SER A 229 25.37 -13.34 36.18
CA SER A 229 24.69 -12.11 36.63
C SER A 229 23.19 -12.11 36.32
N LEU A 230 22.79 -12.57 35.12
CA LEU A 230 21.38 -12.73 34.75
C LEU A 230 20.69 -13.81 35.60
N LEU A 231 21.33 -14.95 35.81
CA LEU A 231 20.79 -16.02 36.65
C LEU A 231 20.59 -15.56 38.10
N GLU A 232 21.59 -14.87 38.66
CA GLU A 232 21.51 -14.28 40.00
C GLU A 232 20.36 -13.29 40.11
N THR A 233 20.18 -12.43 39.11
CA THR A 233 19.05 -11.49 39.02
C THR A 233 17.69 -12.22 39.06
N VAL A 234 17.53 -13.33 38.32
CA VAL A 234 16.27 -14.11 38.35
C VAL A 234 16.05 -14.76 39.73
N LYS A 235 17.11 -15.24 40.38
CA LYS A 235 17.01 -15.82 41.74
C LYS A 235 16.64 -14.77 42.77
N GLU A 236 17.25 -13.59 42.70
CA GLU A 236 16.94 -12.45 43.57
C GLU A 236 15.47 -12.03 43.40
N GLU A 237 15.02 -11.87 42.16
CA GLU A 237 13.62 -11.51 41.86
C GLU A 237 12.64 -12.57 42.39
N TYR A 238 12.92 -13.86 42.17
CA TYR A 238 12.09 -14.95 42.68
C TYR A 238 11.98 -14.97 44.21
N ASN A 239 13.11 -14.78 44.90
CA ASN A 239 13.14 -14.76 46.36
C ASN A 239 12.41 -13.53 46.92
N ALA A 240 12.62 -12.36 46.32
CA ALA A 240 11.93 -11.13 46.70
C ALA A 240 10.40 -11.27 46.56
N LEU A 241 9.92 -11.84 45.44
CA LEU A 241 8.48 -12.09 45.25
C LEU A 241 7.90 -13.06 46.27
N LYS A 242 8.67 -14.09 46.67
CA LYS A 242 8.26 -15.00 47.75
C LYS A 242 8.16 -14.31 49.10
N GLU A 243 9.14 -13.47 49.45
CA GLU A 243 9.15 -12.71 50.70
C GLU A 243 7.99 -11.70 50.77
N LEU A 244 7.63 -11.10 49.62
CA LEU A 244 6.50 -10.18 49.48
C LEU A 244 5.13 -10.88 49.42
N GLY A 245 5.09 -12.21 49.37
CA GLY A 245 3.84 -12.98 49.27
C GLY A 245 3.18 -12.93 47.89
N GLU A 246 3.89 -12.49 46.84
CA GLU A 246 3.39 -12.45 45.46
C GLU A 246 3.53 -13.82 44.76
N GLU A 247 2.91 -14.86 45.32
CA GLU A 247 3.06 -16.25 44.86
C GLU A 247 2.74 -16.46 43.38
N SER A 248 1.76 -15.73 42.84
CA SER A 248 1.38 -15.84 41.42
C SER A 248 2.49 -15.39 40.47
N ARG A 249 3.22 -14.33 40.82
CA ARG A 249 4.33 -13.82 40.00
C ARG A 249 5.59 -14.64 40.21
N ALA A 250 5.84 -15.11 41.42
CA ALA A 250 6.93 -16.05 41.69
C ALA A 250 6.81 -17.33 40.85
N ARG A 251 5.58 -17.84 40.65
CA ARG A 251 5.33 -18.97 39.74
C ARG A 251 5.65 -18.66 38.27
N VAL A 252 5.31 -17.48 37.78
CA VAL A 252 5.63 -17.07 36.40
C VAL A 252 7.14 -17.08 36.16
N ILE A 253 7.91 -16.55 37.10
CA ILE A 253 9.38 -16.55 37.02
C ILE A 253 9.95 -17.97 37.07
N LEU A 254 9.43 -18.81 37.97
CA LEU A 254 9.85 -20.22 38.09
C LEU A 254 9.60 -21.00 36.80
N GLU A 255 8.39 -20.92 36.24
CA GLU A 255 8.02 -21.58 34.98
C GLU A 255 8.85 -21.06 33.80
N ALA A 256 9.14 -19.76 33.77
CA ALA A 256 9.96 -19.16 32.74
C ALA A 256 11.42 -19.65 32.84
N ALA A 257 11.97 -19.73 34.05
CA ALA A 257 13.32 -20.23 34.29
C ALA A 257 13.46 -21.72 33.94
N GLU A 258 12.48 -22.56 34.30
CA GLU A 258 12.45 -23.98 33.93
C GLU A 258 12.45 -24.18 32.41
N LYS A 259 11.62 -23.41 31.67
CA LYS A 259 11.58 -23.44 30.20
C LYS A 259 12.89 -23.01 29.54
N LEU A 260 13.69 -22.20 30.24
CA LEU A 260 15.01 -21.76 29.80
C LEU A 260 16.13 -22.72 30.22
N GLY A 261 15.83 -23.76 31.03
CA GLY A 261 16.82 -24.68 31.58
C GLY A 261 17.67 -24.06 32.71
N LEU A 262 17.21 -22.97 33.32
CA LEU A 262 17.90 -22.28 34.40
C LEU A 262 17.55 -22.92 35.74
N GLN A 263 18.57 -23.26 36.54
CA GLN A 263 18.37 -23.76 37.91
C GLN A 263 18.35 -22.60 38.90
N LEU A 264 17.15 -22.25 39.36
CA LEU A 264 16.92 -21.26 40.42
C LEU A 264 17.28 -21.81 41.81
#